data_AF-A0A956D9D3-F1
#
_entry.id   AF-A0A956D9D3-F1
#
_cell.length_a   1.000
_cell.length_b   1.000
_cell.length_c   1.000
_cell.angle_alpha   90.00
_cell.angle_beta   90.00
_cell.angle_gamma   90.00
#
_symmetry.space_group_name_H-M   'P 1'
#
loop_
_entity.id
_entity.type
_entity.pdbx_description
1 polymer ?
#
loop_
_entity_poly.entity_id
_entity_poly.type
_entity_poly.pdbx_seq_one_letter_code
_entity_poly.pdbx_strand_id
1 'polypeptide(L)'
;MAGRFAVGAARQVGKILGARAGVGALRPLLDDLDDPVLRRETHLEFLDLALAVDEATFDEAARRWSALPAGEAFGAVSERTRRWAREGRLREARELADAECARSPADARAFYLRARLRGDAEEDLRRAARFAKRAGDDALERVVWARLARVTGERPERPVDLAALSPRERLPVLLAQLRAKGRYGRVAALDGLALLSESNDEALARAAIVACARHADDEARLTPIEIDRVRSAIARWPDAAEREVALARLAAREGLDEGAAQDPETAEQLRRARLVLESSTAGPPPGAPTVTWRALDAVAALRREETDVAERIDALCFAIDASRPSPSAPLLTLAWMACGSRDAALKAAGERLASRLPTMPGAQPARGWLRLAERVADLPLAAKLQEIALAHREPGAAERVAEDLVRRAWEAFEDGEDDALVLQRLREAKKRASE
;
A
#
# COMPACT_ATOMS: atom_id res chain seq x y z
N MET A 1 -0.92 -10.41 57.33
CA MET A 1 -1.69 -11.67 57.14
C MET A 1 -3.19 -11.44 57.05
N ALA A 2 -3.82 -10.68 57.96
CA ALA A 2 -5.27 -10.43 57.95
C ALA A 2 -5.84 -9.93 56.61
N GLY A 3 -5.17 -8.97 55.94
CA GLY A 3 -5.60 -8.46 54.64
C GLY A 3 -5.67 -9.52 53.52
N ARG A 4 -4.73 -10.46 53.46
CA ARG A 4 -4.75 -11.56 52.47
C ARG A 4 -5.92 -12.52 52.72
N PHE A 5 -6.22 -12.80 53.99
CA PHE A 5 -7.39 -13.61 54.34
C PHE A 5 -8.70 -12.91 53.98
N ALA A 6 -8.82 -11.60 54.26
CA ALA A 6 -9.99 -10.81 53.91
C ALA A 6 -10.24 -10.78 52.38
N VAL A 7 -9.18 -10.54 51.59
CA VAL A 7 -9.25 -10.61 50.12
C VAL A 7 -9.63 -12.02 49.65
N GLY A 8 -9.04 -13.07 50.23
CA GLY A 8 -9.39 -14.46 49.92
C GLY A 8 -10.85 -14.79 50.19
N ALA A 9 -11.41 -14.33 51.32
CA ALA A 9 -12.81 -14.50 51.67
C ALA A 9 -13.74 -13.74 50.70
N ALA A 10 -13.41 -12.50 50.36
CA ALA A 10 -14.17 -11.70 49.39
C ALA A 10 -14.17 -12.31 47.98
N ARG A 11 -13.04 -12.90 47.54
CA ARG A 11 -12.97 -13.69 46.29
C ARG A 11 -13.91 -14.88 46.33
N GLN A 12 -13.98 -15.59 47.45
CA GLN A 12 -14.86 -16.73 47.60
C GLN A 12 -16.33 -16.34 47.56
N VAL A 13 -16.69 -15.19 48.16
CA VAL A 13 -18.03 -14.59 48.05
C VAL A 13 -18.39 -14.33 46.58
N GLY A 14 -17.49 -13.72 45.81
CA GLY A 14 -17.71 -13.48 44.38
C GLY A 14 -17.91 -14.76 43.56
N LYS A 15 -17.18 -15.83 43.89
CA LYS A 15 -17.32 -17.14 43.23
C LYS A 15 -18.64 -17.84 43.54
N ILE A 16 -19.10 -17.78 44.79
CA ILE A 16 -20.31 -18.48 45.24
C ILE A 16 -21.57 -17.68 44.90
N LEU A 17 -21.57 -16.37 45.14
CA LEU A 17 -22.75 -15.51 45.07
C LEU A 17 -22.78 -14.60 43.84
N GLY A 18 -21.76 -14.67 42.97
CA GLY A 18 -21.69 -13.94 41.71
C GLY A 18 -21.02 -12.57 41.80
N ALA A 19 -20.87 -11.92 40.64
CA ALA A 19 -20.05 -10.72 40.47
C ALA A 19 -20.48 -9.53 41.34
N ARG A 20 -21.78 -9.26 41.47
CA ARG A 20 -22.30 -8.18 42.33
C ARG A 20 -21.90 -8.35 43.80
N ALA A 21 -22.02 -9.57 44.33
CA ALA A 21 -21.63 -9.87 45.71
C ALA A 21 -20.11 -9.74 45.89
N GLY A 22 -19.33 -10.19 44.89
CA GLY A 22 -17.87 -10.03 44.88
C GLY A 22 -17.42 -8.57 44.88
N VAL A 23 -18.02 -7.71 44.03
CA VAL A 23 -17.80 -6.25 44.03
C VAL A 23 -18.12 -5.66 45.40
N GLY A 24 -19.28 -6.00 45.98
CA GLY A 24 -19.68 -5.52 47.30
C GLY A 24 -18.71 -5.91 48.41
N ALA A 25 -18.14 -7.12 48.34
CA ALA A 25 -17.18 -7.61 49.32
C ALA A 25 -15.77 -7.02 49.15
N LEU A 26 -15.31 -6.79 47.91
CA LEU A 26 -13.98 -6.26 47.63
C LEU A 26 -13.88 -4.73 47.76
N ARG A 27 -14.96 -3.99 47.44
CA ARG A 27 -14.96 -2.52 47.44
C ARG A 27 -14.42 -1.89 48.74
N PRO A 28 -14.88 -2.26 49.95
CA PRO A 28 -14.35 -1.67 51.19
C PRO A 28 -12.87 -2.03 51.43
N LEU A 29 -12.44 -3.22 51.00
CA LEU A 29 -11.06 -3.66 51.20
C LEU A 29 -10.06 -2.85 50.37
N LEU A 30 -10.46 -2.29 49.23
CA LEU A 30 -9.54 -1.50 48.39
C LEU A 30 -8.98 -0.27 49.10
N ASP A 31 -9.75 0.32 50.01
CA ASP A 31 -9.36 1.51 50.76
C ASP A 31 -8.52 1.16 52.00
N ASP A 32 -8.83 0.02 52.64
CA ASP A 32 -8.26 -0.39 53.93
C ASP A 32 -6.99 -1.27 53.82
N LEU A 33 -6.58 -1.67 52.61
CA LEU A 33 -5.43 -2.56 52.42
C LEU A 33 -4.09 -1.81 52.48
N ASP A 34 -3.35 -1.90 53.59
CA ASP A 34 -2.03 -1.24 53.74
C ASP A 34 -0.94 -1.72 52.76
N ASP A 35 -1.03 -2.97 52.29
CA ASP A 35 -0.05 -3.54 51.35
C ASP A 35 -0.33 -3.04 49.91
N PRO A 36 0.55 -2.21 49.31
CA PRO A 36 0.32 -1.62 48.00
C PRO A 36 0.35 -2.65 46.86
N VAL A 37 1.06 -3.76 47.01
CA VAL A 37 1.08 -4.83 46.00
C VAL A 37 -0.26 -5.56 46.04
N LEU A 38 -0.68 -5.99 47.23
CA LEU A 38 -1.95 -6.68 47.42
C LEU A 38 -3.14 -5.79 47.01
N ARG A 39 -3.10 -4.49 47.33
CA ARG A 39 -4.12 -3.53 46.92
C ARG A 39 -4.26 -3.47 45.39
N ARG A 40 -3.15 -3.42 44.65
CA ARG A 40 -3.18 -3.41 43.17
C ARG A 40 -3.72 -4.72 42.59
N GLU A 41 -3.27 -5.86 43.09
CA GLU A 41 -3.78 -7.17 42.65
C GLU A 41 -5.29 -7.28 42.88
N THR A 42 -5.74 -6.86 44.06
CA THR A 42 -7.16 -6.84 44.44
C THR A 42 -7.96 -5.88 43.55
N HIS A 43 -7.40 -4.71 43.20
CA HIS A 43 -8.06 -3.76 42.31
C HIS A 43 -8.24 -4.29 40.89
N LEU A 44 -7.26 -5.03 40.37
CA LEU A 44 -7.35 -5.64 39.05
C LEU A 44 -8.42 -6.75 39.00
N GLU A 45 -8.62 -7.48 40.09
CA GLU A 45 -9.74 -8.42 40.23
C GLU A 45 -11.08 -7.71 40.40
N PHE A 46 -11.10 -6.59 41.13
CA PHE A 46 -12.27 -5.74 41.25
C PHE A 46 -12.73 -5.22 39.88
N LEU A 47 -11.79 -4.81 39.02
CA LEU A 47 -12.07 -4.45 37.62
C LEU A 47 -12.71 -5.59 36.82
N ASP A 48 -12.19 -6.82 36.95
CA ASP A 48 -12.74 -8.00 36.28
C ASP A 48 -14.18 -8.31 36.74
N LEU A 49 -14.49 -8.14 38.03
CA LEU A 49 -15.84 -8.33 38.55
C LEU A 49 -16.77 -7.17 38.18
N ALA A 50 -16.30 -5.93 38.25
CA ALA A 50 -17.05 -4.74 37.87
C ALA A 50 -17.53 -4.82 36.41
N LEU A 51 -16.64 -5.29 35.52
CA LEU A 51 -16.91 -5.54 34.11
C LEU A 51 -18.04 -6.57 33.86
N ALA A 52 -18.30 -7.47 34.82
CA ALA A 52 -19.37 -8.46 34.75
C ALA A 52 -20.69 -7.95 35.37
N VAL A 53 -20.69 -6.80 36.06
CA VAL A 53 -21.87 -6.24 36.72
C VAL A 53 -22.58 -5.24 35.81
N ASP A 54 -21.95 -4.10 35.52
CA ASP A 54 -22.47 -3.04 34.65
C ASP A 54 -21.38 -2.01 34.30
N GLU A 55 -21.70 -1.13 33.35
CA GLU A 55 -20.80 -0.08 32.84
C GLU A 55 -20.42 0.92 33.94
N ALA A 56 -21.37 1.35 34.75
CA ALA A 56 -21.15 2.36 35.79
C ALA A 56 -20.17 1.89 36.87
N THR A 57 -20.27 0.62 37.28
CA THR A 57 -19.37 0.00 38.25
C THR A 57 -17.96 -0.14 37.67
N PHE A 58 -17.85 -0.50 36.39
CA PHE A 58 -16.56 -0.55 35.70
C PHE A 58 -15.90 0.82 35.61
N ASP A 59 -16.64 1.86 35.23
CA ASP A 59 -16.12 3.23 35.13
C ASP A 59 -15.67 3.76 36.51
N GLU A 60 -16.39 3.40 37.59
CA GLU A 60 -15.94 3.67 38.96
C GLU A 60 -14.61 2.97 39.26
N ALA A 61 -14.51 1.67 38.94
CA ALA A 61 -13.30 0.88 39.14
C ALA A 61 -12.10 1.44 38.36
N ALA A 62 -12.30 1.89 37.12
CA ALA A 62 -11.25 2.50 36.29
C ALA A 62 -10.80 3.85 36.86
N ARG A 63 -11.73 4.71 37.30
CA ARG A 63 -11.39 5.97 37.98
C ARG A 63 -10.56 5.72 39.23
N ARG A 64 -10.96 4.75 40.05
CA ARG A 64 -10.19 4.40 41.26
C ARG A 64 -8.80 3.86 40.92
N TRP A 65 -8.66 3.06 39.85
CA TRP A 65 -7.35 2.59 39.37
C TRP A 65 -6.42 3.76 39.04
N SER A 66 -6.93 4.77 38.33
CA SER A 66 -6.15 5.95 37.94
C SER A 66 -5.62 6.77 39.13
N ALA A 67 -6.31 6.71 40.28
CA ALA A 67 -5.94 7.42 41.49
C ALA A 67 -4.95 6.64 42.39
N LEU A 68 -4.69 5.36 42.10
CA LEU A 68 -3.73 4.58 42.87
C LEU A 68 -2.29 5.08 42.61
N PRO A 69 -1.38 4.97 43.58
CA PRO A 69 0.02 5.28 43.36
C PRO A 69 0.63 4.49 42.19
N ALA A 70 1.54 5.13 41.45
CA ALA A 70 2.32 4.49 40.40
C ALA A 70 3.12 3.29 40.95
N GLY A 71 3.41 2.33 40.09
CA GLY A 71 4.22 1.16 40.42
C GLY A 71 3.96 -0.03 39.49
N GLU A 72 4.73 -1.10 39.69
CA GLU A 72 4.80 -2.20 38.73
C GLU A 72 3.49 -3.01 38.68
N ALA A 73 2.67 -2.74 37.67
CA ALA A 73 1.45 -3.47 37.34
C ALA A 73 1.23 -3.59 35.81
N PHE A 74 2.11 -2.98 35.00
CA PHE A 74 1.92 -2.88 33.55
C PHE A 74 1.74 -4.24 32.88
N GLY A 75 2.51 -5.27 33.28
CA GLY A 75 2.36 -6.62 32.73
C GLY A 75 0.93 -7.16 32.87
N ALA A 76 0.35 -7.03 34.06
CA ALA A 76 -1.00 -7.49 34.37
C ALA A 76 -2.10 -6.66 33.69
N VAL A 77 -1.88 -5.35 33.51
CA VAL A 77 -2.77 -4.45 32.75
C VAL A 77 -2.74 -4.79 31.26
N SER A 78 -1.54 -4.97 30.69
CA SER A 78 -1.33 -5.33 29.29
C SER A 78 -1.97 -6.69 28.95
N GLU A 79 -1.87 -7.67 29.84
CA GLU A 79 -2.53 -8.96 29.66
C GLU A 79 -4.06 -8.85 29.66
N ARG A 80 -4.64 -8.12 30.64
CA ARG A 80 -6.10 -7.93 30.75
C ARG A 80 -6.68 -7.18 29.56
N THR A 81 -6.09 -6.05 29.19
CA THR A 81 -6.53 -5.25 28.05
C THR A 81 -6.50 -6.05 26.74
N ARG A 82 -5.47 -6.89 26.52
CA ARG A 82 -5.42 -7.82 25.37
C ARG A 82 -6.50 -8.88 25.43
N ARG A 83 -6.75 -9.46 26.61
CA ARG A 83 -7.82 -10.45 26.81
C ARG A 83 -9.18 -9.84 26.48
N TRP A 84 -9.53 -8.71 27.10
CA TRP A 84 -10.80 -8.03 26.88
C TRP A 84 -10.97 -7.57 25.44
N ALA A 85 -9.92 -7.07 24.79
CA ALA A 85 -9.99 -6.72 23.37
C ALA A 85 -10.31 -7.94 22.47
N ARG A 86 -9.76 -9.13 22.77
CA ARG A 86 -10.10 -10.38 22.04
C ARG A 86 -11.54 -10.84 22.30
N GLU A 87 -12.08 -10.55 23.47
CA GLU A 87 -13.47 -10.84 23.85
C GLU A 87 -14.47 -9.79 23.31
N GLY A 88 -14.03 -8.85 22.48
CA GLY A 88 -14.88 -7.80 21.90
C GLY A 88 -15.15 -6.61 22.83
N ARG A 89 -14.55 -6.58 24.02
CA ARG A 89 -14.70 -5.52 25.04
C ARG A 89 -13.66 -4.41 24.86
N LEU A 90 -13.67 -3.81 23.67
CA LEU A 90 -12.65 -2.83 23.27
C LEU A 90 -12.78 -1.50 24.04
N ARG A 91 -14.00 -1.10 24.40
CA ARG A 91 -14.27 0.11 25.21
C ARG A 91 -13.54 0.01 26.55
N GLU A 92 -13.73 -1.09 27.26
CA GLU A 92 -13.19 -1.30 28.60
C GLU A 92 -11.67 -1.51 28.58
N ALA A 93 -11.14 -2.17 27.55
CA ALA A 93 -9.71 -2.24 27.32
C ALA A 93 -9.08 -0.86 27.13
N ARG A 94 -9.73 0.03 26.38
CA ARG A 94 -9.28 1.42 26.18
C ARG A 94 -9.35 2.21 27.48
N GLU A 95 -10.46 2.12 28.21
CA GLU A 95 -10.67 2.84 29.47
C GLU A 95 -9.61 2.45 30.52
N LEU A 96 -9.27 1.16 30.63
CA LEU A 96 -8.21 0.72 31.52
C LEU A 96 -6.83 1.20 31.07
N ALA A 97 -6.55 1.24 29.77
CA ALA A 97 -5.30 1.81 29.27
C ALA A 97 -5.21 3.33 29.52
N ASP A 98 -6.33 4.05 29.41
CA ASP A 98 -6.42 5.46 29.80
C ASP A 98 -6.17 5.67 31.29
N ALA A 99 -6.82 4.87 32.13
CA ALA A 99 -6.60 4.89 33.57
C ALA A 99 -5.15 4.57 33.94
N GLU A 100 -4.50 3.63 33.25
CA GLU A 100 -3.08 3.31 33.45
C GLU A 100 -2.14 4.44 33.01
N CYS A 101 -2.44 5.12 31.90
CA CYS A 101 -1.71 6.33 31.50
C CYS A 101 -1.85 7.46 32.53
N ALA A 102 -3.03 7.63 33.13
CA ALA A 102 -3.25 8.61 34.18
C ALA A 102 -2.50 8.25 35.48
N ARG A 103 -2.51 6.96 35.84
CA ARG A 103 -1.81 6.40 37.01
C ARG A 103 -0.28 6.51 36.89
N SER A 104 0.24 6.27 35.69
CA SER A 104 1.67 6.20 35.38
C SER A 104 2.05 7.16 34.24
N PRO A 105 1.97 8.49 34.44
CA PRO A 105 2.08 9.49 33.36
C PRO A 105 3.47 9.62 32.74
N ALA A 106 4.48 8.95 33.29
CA ALA A 106 5.84 8.88 32.76
C ALA A 106 6.20 7.48 32.22
N ASP A 107 5.31 6.49 32.29
CA ASP A 107 5.58 5.13 31.81
C ASP A 107 5.30 5.04 30.30
N ALA A 108 6.36 4.85 29.52
CA ALA A 108 6.30 4.67 28.08
C ALA A 108 5.41 3.50 27.65
N ARG A 109 5.41 2.42 28.44
CA ARG A 109 4.68 1.18 28.14
C ARG A 109 3.18 1.42 28.16
N ALA A 110 2.70 2.25 29.10
CA ALA A 110 1.28 2.62 29.21
C ALA A 110 0.79 3.38 27.96
N PHE A 111 1.53 4.41 27.53
CA PHE A 111 1.21 5.16 26.30
C PHE A 111 1.26 4.29 25.05
N TYR A 112 2.25 3.38 24.97
CA TYR A 112 2.32 2.44 23.85
C TYR A 112 1.09 1.54 23.80
N LEU A 113 0.68 0.95 24.93
CA LEU A 113 -0.52 0.12 25.02
C LEU A 113 -1.78 0.89 24.59
N ARG A 114 -1.94 2.13 25.10
CA ARG A 114 -3.07 2.99 24.72
C ARG A 114 -3.10 3.28 23.23
N ALA A 115 -1.95 3.62 22.63
CA ALA A 115 -1.84 3.84 21.20
C ALA A 115 -2.34 2.62 20.41
N ARG A 116 -1.89 1.41 20.80
CA ARG A 116 -2.27 0.15 20.14
C ARG A 116 -3.78 -0.09 20.16
N LEU A 117 -4.45 0.18 21.28
CA LEU A 117 -5.89 -0.01 21.44
C LEU A 117 -6.73 1.04 20.68
N ARG A 118 -6.12 2.18 20.35
CA ARG A 118 -6.73 3.27 19.58
C ARG A 118 -6.35 3.26 18.09
N GLY A 119 -5.82 2.14 17.59
CA GLY A 119 -5.48 2.02 16.17
C GLY A 119 -4.18 2.73 15.80
N ASP A 120 -3.17 2.67 16.68
CA ASP A 120 -1.86 3.30 16.51
C ASP A 120 -1.92 4.85 16.52
N ALA A 121 -2.58 5.42 17.54
CA ALA A 121 -2.69 6.87 17.71
C ALA A 121 -1.31 7.58 17.80
N GLU A 122 -1.05 8.49 16.86
CA GLU A 122 0.25 9.16 16.66
C GLU A 122 0.75 9.90 17.90
N GLU A 123 -0.10 10.68 18.56
CA GLU A 123 0.27 11.46 19.75
C GLU A 123 0.76 10.58 20.90
N ASP A 124 0.11 9.42 21.07
CA ASP A 124 0.45 8.45 22.12
C ASP A 124 1.76 7.72 21.79
N LEU A 125 1.98 7.37 20.52
CA LEU A 125 3.26 6.82 20.07
C LEU A 125 4.40 7.84 20.27
N ARG A 126 4.20 9.12 19.96
CA ARG A 126 5.20 10.17 20.24
C ARG A 126 5.48 10.31 21.73
N ARG A 127 4.47 10.22 22.60
CA ARG A 127 4.66 10.21 24.06
C ARG A 127 5.44 8.98 24.51
N ALA A 128 5.05 7.79 24.05
CA ALA A 128 5.72 6.54 24.36
C ALA A 128 7.21 6.57 23.97
N ALA A 129 7.56 7.05 22.77
CA ALA A 129 8.94 7.18 22.32
C ALA A 129 9.74 8.12 23.23
N ARG A 130 9.19 9.29 23.56
CA ARG A 130 9.85 10.27 24.45
C ARG A 130 10.10 9.69 25.85
N PHE A 131 9.13 8.97 26.41
CA PHE A 131 9.29 8.37 27.74
C PHE A 131 10.23 7.16 27.71
N ALA A 132 10.19 6.32 26.67
CA ALA A 132 11.10 5.18 26.52
C ALA A 132 12.55 5.65 26.48
N LYS A 133 12.81 6.70 25.70
CA LYS A 133 14.11 7.38 25.64
C LYS A 133 14.57 7.89 27.00
N ARG A 134 13.69 8.57 27.75
CA ARG A 134 14.04 9.08 29.09
C ARG A 134 14.33 7.96 30.09
N ALA A 135 13.66 6.82 29.93
CA ALA A 135 13.88 5.64 30.75
C ALA A 135 15.08 4.78 30.31
N GLY A 136 15.66 5.04 29.14
CA GLY A 136 16.70 4.20 28.55
C GLY A 136 16.19 2.84 28.05
N ASP A 137 14.88 2.71 27.77
CA ASP A 137 14.28 1.50 27.21
C ASP A 137 14.42 1.50 25.69
N ASP A 138 15.63 1.19 25.21
CA ASP A 138 15.94 1.18 23.78
C ASP A 138 15.08 0.16 23.01
N ALA A 139 14.67 -0.94 23.65
CA ALA A 139 13.86 -1.97 23.01
C ALA A 139 12.46 -1.45 22.69
N LEU A 140 11.80 -0.83 23.67
CA LEU A 140 10.50 -0.21 23.46
C LEU A 140 10.60 0.99 22.51
N GLU A 141 11.62 1.85 22.67
CA GLU A 141 11.82 3.01 21.81
C GLU A 141 11.87 2.60 20.33
N ARG A 142 12.64 1.56 19.98
CA ARG A 142 12.72 1.05 18.58
C ARG A 142 11.37 0.58 18.04
N VAL A 143 10.62 -0.20 18.81
CA VAL A 143 9.31 -0.73 18.40
C VAL A 143 8.30 0.41 18.21
N VAL A 144 8.33 1.42 19.09
CA VAL A 144 7.47 2.60 18.98
C VAL A 144 7.81 3.39 17.71
N TRP A 145 9.09 3.62 17.42
CA TRP A 145 9.50 4.32 16.19
C TRP A 145 9.10 3.58 14.91
N ALA A 146 9.21 2.24 14.89
CA ALA A 146 8.75 1.44 13.75
C ALA A 146 7.23 1.58 13.53
N ARG A 147 6.46 1.65 14.61
CA ARG A 147 5.01 1.90 14.55
C ARG A 147 4.69 3.33 14.10
N LEU A 148 5.42 4.32 14.63
CA LEU A 148 5.22 5.71 14.24
C LEU A 148 5.51 5.89 12.75
N ALA A 149 6.61 5.32 12.23
CA ALA A 149 6.94 5.34 10.80
C ALA A 149 5.84 4.71 9.93
N ARG A 150 5.15 3.68 10.43
CA ARG A 150 4.00 3.08 9.73
C ARG A 150 2.80 4.02 9.66
N VAL A 151 2.54 4.78 10.73
CA VAL A 151 1.38 5.68 10.83
C VAL A 151 1.60 6.97 10.08
N THR A 152 2.76 7.61 10.27
CA THR A 152 3.06 8.94 9.73
C THR A 152 3.75 8.88 8.38
N GLY A 153 4.41 7.75 8.06
CA GLY A 153 5.31 7.68 6.91
C GLY A 153 6.58 8.53 7.07
N GLU A 154 6.79 9.14 8.24
CA GLU A 154 7.93 9.99 8.54
C GLU A 154 9.11 9.16 9.02
N ARG A 155 10.31 9.61 8.64
CA ARG A 155 11.54 9.00 9.09
C ARG A 155 11.68 9.20 10.62
N PRO A 156 12.08 8.16 11.38
CA PRO A 156 12.43 8.33 12.78
C PRO A 156 13.52 9.40 12.97
N GLU A 157 13.38 10.24 13.99
CA GLU A 157 14.34 11.33 14.29
C GLU A 157 15.76 10.81 14.57
N ARG A 158 15.88 9.55 14.99
CA ARG A 158 17.16 8.87 15.22
C ARG A 158 17.31 7.64 14.32
N PRO A 159 18.54 7.24 13.97
CA PRO A 159 18.78 5.95 13.33
C PRO A 159 18.21 4.84 14.21
N VAL A 160 17.27 4.08 13.66
CA VAL A 160 16.74 2.88 14.32
C VAL A 160 17.63 1.72 13.90
N ASP A 161 18.12 0.96 14.86
CA ASP A 161 18.81 -0.29 14.57
C ASP A 161 17.82 -1.30 13.97
N LEU A 162 17.88 -1.45 12.64
CA LEU A 162 17.02 -2.34 11.89
C LEU A 162 17.28 -3.81 12.23
N ALA A 163 18.50 -4.18 12.62
CA ALA A 163 18.84 -5.56 12.96
C ALA A 163 18.06 -6.04 14.19
N ALA A 164 17.83 -5.14 15.15
CA ALA A 164 17.06 -5.38 16.37
C ALA A 164 15.53 -5.38 16.18
N LEU A 165 15.02 -5.08 14.98
CA LEU A 165 13.60 -5.15 14.63
C LEU A 165 13.25 -6.47 13.96
N SER A 166 12.00 -6.92 14.14
CA SER A 166 11.47 -8.02 13.33
C SER A 166 11.38 -7.62 11.85
N PRO A 167 11.48 -8.56 10.89
CA PRO A 167 11.43 -8.23 9.46
C PRO A 167 10.23 -7.36 9.04
N ARG A 168 9.05 -7.62 9.63
CA ARG A 168 7.82 -6.85 9.38
C ARG A 168 7.86 -5.42 9.93
N GLU A 169 8.60 -5.19 11.01
CA GLU A 169 8.77 -3.85 11.60
C GLU A 169 9.84 -3.03 10.86
N ARG A 170 10.79 -3.69 10.17
CA ARG A 170 11.79 -3.00 9.34
C ARG A 170 11.14 -2.30 8.15
N LEU A 171 10.15 -2.92 7.50
CA LEU A 171 9.53 -2.39 6.28
C LEU A 171 9.05 -0.93 6.42
N PRO A 172 8.18 -0.55 7.39
CA PRO A 172 7.73 0.84 7.51
C PRO A 172 8.87 1.83 7.77
N VAL A 173 9.89 1.43 8.53
CA VAL A 173 11.08 2.28 8.78
C VAL A 173 11.85 2.50 7.48
N LEU A 174 12.08 1.45 6.69
CA LEU A 174 12.77 1.53 5.40
C LEU A 174 12.00 2.39 4.39
N LEU A 175 10.67 2.24 4.32
CA LEU A 175 9.82 3.07 3.46
C LEU A 175 9.92 4.55 3.83
N ALA A 176 9.89 4.86 5.13
CA ALA A 176 10.03 6.23 5.62
C ALA A 176 11.44 6.79 5.35
N GLN A 177 12.49 5.97 5.46
CA GLN A 177 13.86 6.36 5.10
C GLN A 177 14.02 6.62 3.60
N LEU A 178 13.35 5.84 2.76
CA LEU A 178 13.40 5.98 1.30
C LEU A 178 12.83 7.31 0.80
N ARG A 179 11.82 7.85 1.52
CA ARG A 179 11.22 9.17 1.27
C ARG A 179 12.08 10.34 1.76
N ALA A 180 13.09 10.08 2.59
CA ALA A 180 13.92 11.15 3.15
C ALA A 180 14.89 11.73 2.10
N LYS A 181 15.15 13.04 2.18
CA LYS A 181 16.13 13.71 1.32
C LYS A 181 17.54 13.20 1.67
N GLY A 182 18.21 12.57 0.71
CA GLY A 182 19.64 12.24 0.80
C GLY A 182 20.00 10.86 0.26
N ARG A 183 20.95 10.84 -0.69
CA ARG A 183 21.43 9.64 -1.37
C ARG A 183 21.81 8.50 -0.43
N TYR A 184 22.62 8.77 0.60
CA TYR A 184 23.11 7.72 1.50
C TYR A 184 21.99 7.02 2.28
N GLY A 185 20.97 7.79 2.72
CA GLY A 185 19.81 7.24 3.42
C GLY A 185 18.95 6.37 2.50
N ARG A 186 18.76 6.81 1.24
CA ARG A 186 18.01 6.04 0.24
C ARG A 186 18.71 4.73 -0.13
N VAL A 187 20.02 4.76 -0.35
CA VAL A 187 20.79 3.54 -0.65
C VAL A 187 20.70 2.54 0.51
N ALA A 188 20.90 3.00 1.76
CA ALA A 188 20.76 2.12 2.93
C ALA A 188 19.33 1.55 3.08
N ALA A 189 18.30 2.34 2.75
CA ALA A 189 16.93 1.87 2.73
C ALA A 189 16.71 0.82 1.63
N LEU A 190 17.24 1.03 0.43
CA LEU A 190 17.16 0.08 -0.68
C LEU A 190 17.94 -1.21 -0.39
N ASP A 191 19.10 -1.14 0.28
CA ASP A 191 19.82 -2.33 0.75
C ASP A 191 18.94 -3.13 1.72
N GLY A 192 18.29 -2.46 2.68
CA GLY A 192 17.37 -3.10 3.62
C GLY A 192 16.15 -3.72 2.93
N LEU A 193 15.57 -3.04 1.93
CA LEU A 193 14.44 -3.55 1.15
C LEU A 193 14.85 -4.72 0.26
N ALA A 194 16.05 -4.69 -0.33
CA ALA A 194 16.60 -5.81 -1.08
C ALA A 194 16.77 -7.05 -0.17
N LEU A 195 17.24 -6.88 1.06
CA LEU A 195 17.27 -7.98 2.04
C LEU A 195 15.87 -8.50 2.40
N LEU A 196 14.87 -7.61 2.54
CA LEU A 196 13.49 -8.04 2.79
C LEU A 196 12.86 -8.76 1.59
N SER A 197 13.30 -8.47 0.36
CA SER A 197 12.86 -9.19 -0.84
C SER A 197 13.30 -10.67 -0.87
N GLU A 198 14.27 -11.05 -0.03
CA GLU A 198 14.75 -12.42 0.14
C GLU A 198 14.05 -13.16 1.29
N SER A 199 13.04 -12.54 1.92
CA SER A 199 12.34 -13.15 3.05
C SER A 199 11.48 -14.33 2.62
N ASN A 200 11.42 -15.37 3.47
CA ASN A 200 10.48 -16.49 3.34
C ASN A 200 9.00 -16.07 3.48
N ASP A 201 8.72 -14.87 4.01
CA ASP A 201 7.37 -14.30 4.04
C ASP A 201 7.07 -13.66 2.67
N GLU A 202 6.36 -14.39 1.81
CA GLU A 202 6.06 -13.96 0.43
C GLU A 202 5.36 -12.60 0.36
N ALA A 203 4.48 -12.29 1.33
CA ALA A 203 3.78 -11.02 1.37
C ALA A 203 4.73 -9.87 1.71
N LEU A 204 5.67 -10.10 2.64
CA LEU A 204 6.71 -9.13 3.00
C LEU A 204 7.70 -8.92 1.84
N ALA A 205 8.13 -10.01 1.19
CA ALA A 205 9.02 -9.96 0.05
C ALA A 205 8.39 -9.18 -1.11
N ARG A 206 7.14 -9.51 -1.47
CA ARG A 206 6.38 -8.77 -2.49
C ARG A 206 6.22 -7.29 -2.13
N ALA A 207 5.90 -6.97 -0.87
CA ALA A 207 5.78 -5.58 -0.44
C ALA A 207 7.09 -4.79 -0.59
N ALA A 208 8.23 -5.40 -0.26
CA ALA A 208 9.54 -4.79 -0.42
C ALA A 208 9.89 -4.56 -1.90
N ILE A 209 9.60 -5.53 -2.77
CA ILE A 209 9.84 -5.43 -4.21
C ILE A 209 8.98 -4.31 -4.83
N VAL A 210 7.69 -4.26 -4.49
CA VAL A 210 6.78 -3.21 -4.95
C VAL A 210 7.26 -1.82 -4.49
N ALA A 211 7.80 -1.72 -3.28
CA ALA A 211 8.35 -0.47 -2.78
C ALA A 211 9.59 0.00 -3.58
N CYS A 212 10.50 -0.91 -3.90
CA CYS A 212 11.66 -0.60 -4.76
C CYS A 212 11.21 -0.17 -6.16
N ALA A 213 10.26 -0.88 -6.77
CA ALA A 213 9.74 -0.55 -8.08
C ALA A 213 9.06 0.83 -8.10
N ARG A 214 8.21 1.13 -7.11
CA ARG A 214 7.57 2.44 -6.97
C ARG A 214 8.59 3.55 -6.76
N HIS A 215 9.60 3.35 -5.93
CA HIS A 215 10.67 4.33 -5.77
C HIS A 215 11.39 4.63 -7.09
N ALA A 216 11.62 3.60 -7.91
CA ALA A 216 12.22 3.79 -9.22
C ALA A 216 11.31 4.49 -10.22
N ASP A 217 9.99 4.45 -10.04
CA ASP A 217 9.04 5.22 -10.82
C ASP A 217 8.96 6.68 -10.32
N ASP A 218 8.91 6.89 -9.00
CA ASP A 218 8.64 8.17 -8.33
C ASP A 218 9.87 9.11 -8.25
N GLU A 219 11.08 8.57 -8.04
CA GLU A 219 12.27 9.39 -7.80
C GLU A 219 12.81 9.97 -9.12
N ALA A 220 12.86 11.30 -9.26
CA ALA A 220 13.26 11.96 -10.50
C ALA A 220 14.65 11.56 -11.02
N ARG A 221 15.64 11.35 -10.14
CA ARG A 221 17.00 10.94 -10.54
C ARG A 221 17.53 9.85 -9.62
N LEU A 222 17.69 8.66 -10.20
CA LEU A 222 18.35 7.54 -9.54
C LEU A 222 19.86 7.61 -9.81
N THR A 223 20.65 7.28 -8.80
CA THR A 223 22.08 7.05 -8.96
C THR A 223 22.33 5.61 -9.44
N PRO A 224 23.48 5.31 -10.08
CA PRO A 224 23.77 3.95 -10.56
C PRO A 224 23.66 2.87 -9.48
N ILE A 225 24.03 3.20 -8.24
CA ILE A 225 23.89 2.28 -7.10
C ILE A 225 22.43 2.07 -6.69
N GLU A 226 21.58 3.09 -6.75
CA GLU A 226 20.14 2.95 -6.49
C GLU A 226 19.48 2.06 -7.57
N ILE A 227 19.86 2.25 -8.84
CA ILE A 227 19.41 1.40 -9.96
C ILE A 227 19.81 -0.07 -9.71
N ASP A 228 21.06 -0.34 -9.33
CA ASP A 228 21.54 -1.70 -9.04
C ASP A 228 20.73 -2.38 -7.92
N ARG A 229 20.42 -1.65 -6.84
CA ARG A 229 19.63 -2.19 -5.72
C ARG A 229 18.18 -2.46 -6.11
N VAL A 230 17.56 -1.54 -6.84
CA VAL A 230 16.21 -1.74 -7.35
C VAL A 230 16.16 -2.94 -8.29
N ARG A 231 17.14 -3.06 -9.22
CA ARG A 231 17.23 -4.18 -10.16
C ARG A 231 17.34 -5.51 -9.43
N SER A 232 18.20 -5.57 -8.40
CA SER A 232 18.39 -6.76 -7.57
C SER A 232 17.12 -7.20 -6.85
N ALA A 233 16.33 -6.24 -6.34
CA ALA A 233 15.05 -6.55 -5.71
C ALA A 233 14.00 -7.01 -6.75
N ILE A 234 13.84 -6.30 -7.87
CA ILE A 234 12.88 -6.65 -8.93
C ILE A 234 13.17 -8.02 -9.53
N ALA A 235 14.44 -8.42 -9.66
CA ALA A 235 14.82 -9.72 -10.20
C ALA A 235 14.21 -10.91 -9.41
N ARG A 236 13.81 -10.69 -8.15
CA ARG A 236 13.19 -11.70 -7.27
C ARG A 236 11.66 -11.72 -7.32
N TRP A 237 11.04 -10.88 -8.14
CA TRP A 237 9.59 -10.84 -8.27
C TRP A 237 9.07 -12.22 -8.74
N PRO A 238 8.14 -12.86 -8.02
CA PRO A 238 7.72 -14.24 -8.32
C PRO A 238 6.99 -14.36 -9.67
N ASP A 239 6.16 -13.37 -10.00
CA ASP A 239 5.49 -13.26 -11.30
C ASP A 239 6.48 -12.83 -12.39
N ALA A 240 6.66 -13.68 -13.41
CA ALA A 240 7.60 -13.44 -14.50
C ALA A 240 7.18 -12.27 -15.40
N ALA A 241 5.88 -12.07 -15.63
CA ALA A 241 5.38 -10.98 -16.45
C ALA A 241 5.52 -9.64 -15.72
N GLU A 242 5.17 -9.58 -14.42
CA GLU A 242 5.38 -8.36 -13.61
C GLU A 242 6.89 -8.03 -13.51
N ARG A 243 7.73 -9.05 -13.34
CA ARG A 243 9.20 -8.91 -13.32
C ARG A 243 9.74 -8.32 -14.60
N GLU A 244 9.39 -8.89 -15.75
CA GLU A 244 9.85 -8.43 -17.06
C GLU A 244 9.43 -6.98 -17.31
N VAL A 245 8.17 -6.64 -17.00
CA VAL A 245 7.65 -5.27 -17.14
C VAL A 245 8.42 -4.30 -16.25
N ALA A 246 8.67 -4.65 -14.99
CA ALA A 246 9.37 -3.78 -14.04
C ALA A 246 10.85 -3.60 -14.43
N LEU A 247 11.54 -4.65 -14.88
CA LEU A 247 12.91 -4.56 -15.38
C LEU A 247 13.00 -3.74 -16.67
N ALA A 248 12.07 -3.92 -17.60
CA ALA A 248 12.02 -3.13 -18.83
C ALA A 248 11.80 -1.64 -18.55
N ARG A 249 10.95 -1.30 -17.56
CA ARG A 249 10.77 0.09 -17.11
C ARG A 249 12.05 0.68 -16.53
N LEU A 250 12.75 -0.08 -15.68
CA LEU A 250 14.01 0.36 -15.09
C LEU A 250 15.10 0.57 -16.15
N ALA A 251 15.23 -0.35 -17.12
CA ALA A 251 16.18 -0.25 -18.22
C ALA A 251 15.87 0.93 -19.16
N ALA A 252 14.58 1.16 -19.48
CA ALA A 252 14.16 2.33 -20.24
C ALA A 252 14.54 3.63 -19.51
N ARG A 253 14.42 3.65 -18.18
CA ARG A 253 14.81 4.80 -17.36
C ARG A 253 16.32 5.06 -17.40
N GLU A 254 17.13 4.02 -17.24
CA GLU A 254 18.59 4.08 -17.33
C GLU A 254 19.02 4.65 -18.70
N GLY A 255 18.44 4.14 -19.80
CA GLY A 255 18.72 4.66 -21.15
C GLY A 255 18.27 6.11 -21.36
N LEU A 256 17.15 6.54 -20.77
CA LEU A 256 16.72 7.95 -20.81
C LEU A 256 17.65 8.86 -20.02
N ASP A 257 18.13 8.43 -18.85
CA ASP A 257 19.06 9.20 -18.03
C ASP A 257 20.45 9.29 -18.70
N GLU A 258 20.91 8.24 -19.38
CA GLU A 258 22.13 8.26 -20.22
C GLU A 258 21.98 9.20 -21.43
N GLY A 259 20.87 9.11 -22.16
CA GLY A 259 20.58 10.00 -23.29
C GLY A 259 20.49 11.47 -22.87
N ALA A 260 19.85 11.76 -21.73
CA ALA A 260 19.82 13.10 -21.14
C ALA A 260 21.21 13.62 -20.75
N ALA A 261 22.09 12.74 -20.27
CA ALA A 261 23.46 13.15 -19.92
C ALA A 261 24.30 13.50 -21.16
N GLN A 262 23.97 12.93 -22.32
CA GLN A 262 24.69 13.12 -23.58
C GLN A 262 24.13 14.26 -24.44
N ASP A 263 22.83 14.53 -24.35
CA ASP A 263 22.13 15.55 -25.13
C ASP A 263 21.30 16.52 -24.26
N PRO A 264 21.66 17.81 -24.20
CA PRO A 264 20.93 18.84 -23.48
C PRO A 264 19.47 19.01 -23.92
N GLU A 265 19.16 18.77 -25.20
CA GLU A 265 17.79 18.88 -25.71
C GLU A 265 16.91 17.74 -25.17
N THR A 266 17.40 16.51 -25.24
CA THR A 266 16.78 15.33 -24.60
C THR A 266 16.60 15.53 -23.09
N ALA A 267 17.59 16.12 -22.40
CA ALA A 267 17.48 16.43 -20.97
C ALA A 267 16.33 17.41 -20.65
N GLU A 268 16.20 18.47 -21.44
CA GLU A 268 15.15 19.47 -21.28
C GLU A 268 13.76 18.89 -21.63
N GLN A 269 13.67 18.06 -22.66
CA GLN A 269 12.43 17.36 -23.02
C GLN A 269 11.98 16.38 -21.93
N LEU A 270 12.92 15.61 -21.36
CA LEU A 270 12.64 14.71 -20.23
C LEU A 270 12.25 15.47 -18.96
N ARG A 271 12.93 16.59 -18.66
CA ARG A 271 12.57 17.46 -17.53
C ARG A 271 11.14 17.98 -17.67
N ARG A 272 10.74 18.44 -18.86
CA ARG A 272 9.37 18.90 -19.13
C ARG A 272 8.37 17.76 -19.02
N ALA A 273 8.65 16.60 -19.60
CA ALA A 273 7.78 15.43 -19.51
C ALA A 273 7.56 14.99 -18.05
N ARG A 274 8.62 14.98 -17.22
CA ARG A 274 8.53 14.70 -15.77
C ARG A 274 7.71 15.76 -15.05
N LEU A 275 7.95 17.05 -15.30
CA LEU A 275 7.17 18.13 -14.69
C LEU A 275 5.68 18.06 -15.03
N VAL A 276 5.32 17.69 -16.27
CA VAL A 276 3.92 17.45 -16.66
C VAL A 276 3.32 16.30 -15.84
N LEU A 277 4.05 15.19 -15.71
CA LEU A 277 3.60 14.03 -14.94
C LEU A 277 3.48 14.32 -13.44
N GLU A 278 4.40 15.11 -12.86
CA GLU A 278 4.49 15.38 -11.43
C GLU A 278 3.57 16.53 -10.95
N SER A 279 3.31 17.54 -11.79
CA SER A 279 2.72 18.79 -11.30
C SER A 279 1.72 19.49 -12.25
N SER A 280 1.56 19.05 -13.50
CA SER A 280 0.90 19.81 -14.58
C SER A 280 1.38 21.28 -14.74
N THR A 281 2.45 21.71 -14.05
CA THR A 281 2.91 23.12 -14.09
C THR A 281 3.84 23.44 -15.26
N ALA A 282 4.45 22.43 -15.88
CA ALA A 282 5.06 22.63 -17.18
C ALA A 282 3.93 22.77 -18.20
N GLY A 283 3.53 24.02 -18.43
CA GLY A 283 2.57 24.37 -19.47
C GLY A 283 3.00 23.80 -20.84
N PRO A 284 2.10 23.85 -21.83
CA PRO A 284 2.41 23.32 -23.15
C PRO A 284 3.70 23.94 -23.71
N PRO A 285 4.45 23.20 -24.56
CA PRO A 285 5.59 23.78 -25.26
C PRO A 285 5.15 25.08 -25.95
N PRO A 286 6.04 26.09 -26.09
CA PRO A 286 5.67 27.37 -26.69
C PRO A 286 5.02 27.15 -28.07
N GLY A 287 3.75 27.57 -28.20
CA GLY A 287 2.86 27.23 -29.31
C GLY A 287 1.52 26.65 -28.84
N ALA A 288 0.68 26.21 -29.77
CA ALA A 288 -0.56 25.49 -29.43
C ALA A 288 -0.24 24.06 -28.93
N PRO A 289 -0.89 23.56 -27.86
CA PRO A 289 -0.61 22.23 -27.32
C PRO A 289 -0.86 21.13 -28.37
N THR A 290 0.18 20.38 -28.70
CA THR A 290 0.09 19.24 -29.62
C THR A 290 -0.82 18.15 -29.06
N VAL A 291 -1.39 17.32 -29.93
CA VAL A 291 -2.19 16.15 -29.53
C VAL A 291 -1.41 15.22 -28.61
N THR A 292 -0.12 15.01 -28.88
CA THR A 292 0.76 14.20 -28.02
C THR A 292 0.92 14.81 -26.63
N TRP A 293 1.06 16.13 -26.52
CA TRP A 293 1.12 16.80 -25.21
C TRP A 293 -0.18 16.61 -24.44
N ARG A 294 -1.34 16.84 -25.09
CA ARG A 294 -2.66 16.69 -24.46
C ARG A 294 -2.87 15.26 -23.96
N ALA A 295 -2.38 14.27 -24.69
CA ALA A 295 -2.42 12.88 -24.24
C ALA A 295 -1.57 12.64 -22.98
N LEU A 296 -0.37 13.22 -22.89
CA LEU A 296 0.50 13.12 -21.70
C LEU A 296 -0.12 13.76 -20.47
N ASP A 297 -0.74 14.94 -20.61
CA ASP A 297 -1.44 15.60 -19.51
C ASP A 297 -2.65 14.82 -19.03
N ALA A 298 -3.45 14.26 -19.95
CA ALA A 298 -4.55 13.37 -19.58
C ALA A 298 -4.06 12.10 -18.87
N VAL A 299 -2.91 11.53 -19.26
CA VAL A 299 -2.28 10.41 -18.54
C VAL A 299 -1.86 10.84 -17.13
N ALA A 300 -1.27 12.03 -16.99
CA ALA A 300 -0.88 12.58 -15.70
C ALA A 300 -2.08 12.83 -14.77
N ALA A 301 -3.17 13.39 -15.31
CA ALA A 301 -4.42 13.63 -14.60
C ALA A 301 -5.08 12.32 -14.15
N LEU A 302 -5.08 11.30 -15.03
CA LEU A 302 -5.60 9.97 -14.70
C LEU A 302 -4.83 9.30 -13.56
N ARG A 303 -3.50 9.44 -13.53
CA ARG A 303 -2.66 8.94 -12.43
C ARG A 303 -2.89 9.65 -11.10
N ARG A 304 -3.35 10.90 -11.15
CA ARG A 304 -3.72 11.70 -9.98
C ARG A 304 -5.18 11.56 -9.57
N GLU A 305 -5.92 10.66 -10.22
CA GLU A 305 -7.34 10.39 -9.96
C GLU A 305 -8.22 11.64 -10.11
N GLU A 306 -7.87 12.53 -11.06
CA GLU A 306 -8.70 13.69 -11.40
C GLU A 306 -10.01 13.26 -12.08
N THR A 307 -11.08 14.02 -11.88
CA THR A 307 -12.45 13.65 -12.30
C THR A 307 -12.82 14.10 -13.71
N ASP A 308 -12.08 15.04 -14.29
CA ASP A 308 -12.34 15.66 -15.60
C ASP A 308 -11.64 14.93 -16.77
N VAL A 309 -10.97 13.80 -16.51
CA VAL A 309 -10.14 13.12 -17.51
C VAL A 309 -10.94 12.64 -18.72
N ALA A 310 -12.20 12.23 -18.52
CA ALA A 310 -13.08 11.85 -19.63
C ALA A 310 -13.32 13.03 -20.59
N GLU A 311 -13.55 14.23 -20.07
CA GLU A 311 -13.72 15.46 -20.87
C GLU A 311 -12.42 15.83 -21.60
N ARG A 312 -11.26 15.63 -20.95
CA ARG A 312 -9.95 15.84 -21.60
C ARG A 312 -9.74 14.87 -22.77
N ILE A 313 -10.14 13.61 -22.64
CA ILE A 313 -10.07 12.62 -23.73
C ILE A 313 -11.02 13.00 -24.87
N ASP A 314 -12.22 13.50 -24.59
CA ASP A 314 -13.15 13.95 -25.64
C ASP A 314 -12.62 15.18 -26.38
N ALA A 315 -12.05 16.16 -25.67
CA ALA A 315 -11.37 17.30 -26.26
C ALA A 315 -10.13 16.89 -27.08
N LEU A 316 -9.43 15.84 -26.66
CA LEU A 316 -8.31 15.25 -27.39
C LEU A 316 -8.79 14.56 -28.68
N CYS A 317 -9.89 13.81 -28.63
CA CYS A 317 -10.49 13.19 -29.81
C CYS A 317 -10.87 14.24 -30.86
N PHE A 318 -11.47 15.36 -30.43
CA PHE A 318 -11.77 16.48 -31.32
C PHE A 318 -10.50 17.06 -31.98
N ALA A 319 -9.41 17.20 -31.21
CA ALA A 319 -8.14 17.68 -31.73
C ALA A 319 -7.50 16.71 -32.73
N ILE A 320 -7.60 15.39 -32.49
CA ILE A 320 -7.15 14.35 -33.43
C ILE A 320 -7.89 14.49 -34.76
N ASP A 321 -9.21 14.63 -34.71
CA ASP A 321 -10.05 14.73 -35.92
C ASP A 321 -9.70 16.00 -36.71
N ALA A 322 -9.36 17.10 -36.02
CA ALA A 322 -8.99 18.38 -36.64
C ALA A 322 -7.56 18.40 -37.23
N SER A 323 -6.57 17.83 -36.53
CA SER A 323 -5.16 17.94 -36.95
C SER A 323 -4.60 16.69 -37.63
N ARG A 324 -5.35 15.58 -37.64
CA ARG A 324 -4.97 14.27 -38.22
C ARG A 324 -3.52 13.87 -37.96
N PRO A 325 -3.06 13.85 -36.69
CA PRO A 325 -1.68 13.56 -36.38
C PRO A 325 -1.38 12.07 -36.57
N SER A 326 -0.09 11.72 -36.57
CA SER A 326 0.33 10.33 -36.45
C SER A 326 0.00 9.76 -35.06
N PRO A 327 -0.38 8.48 -34.95
CA PRO A 327 -0.59 7.85 -33.65
C PRO A 327 0.74 7.82 -32.88
N SER A 328 0.67 8.02 -31.56
CA SER A 328 1.85 8.12 -30.70
C SER A 328 1.71 7.23 -29.47
N ALA A 329 2.85 6.87 -28.84
CA ALA A 329 2.84 6.03 -27.65
C ALA A 329 2.03 6.64 -26.47
N PRO A 330 2.02 7.97 -26.23
CA PRO A 330 1.14 8.58 -25.23
C PRO A 330 -0.35 8.37 -25.53
N LEU A 331 -0.77 8.42 -26.80
CA LEU A 331 -2.15 8.18 -27.19
C LEU A 331 -2.58 6.73 -26.94
N LEU A 332 -1.72 5.75 -27.29
CA LEU A 332 -1.94 4.35 -26.97
C LEU A 332 -2.04 4.11 -25.46
N THR A 333 -1.13 4.72 -24.69
CA THR A 333 -1.09 4.57 -23.24
C THR A 333 -2.35 5.14 -22.59
N LEU A 334 -2.80 6.32 -23.00
CA LEU A 334 -4.03 6.94 -22.50
C LEU A 334 -5.25 6.09 -22.79
N ALA A 335 -5.39 5.59 -24.03
CA ALA A 335 -6.49 4.70 -24.41
C ALA A 335 -6.50 3.42 -23.57
N TRP A 336 -5.33 2.80 -23.40
CA TRP A 336 -5.19 1.58 -22.60
C TRP A 336 -5.58 1.79 -21.13
N MET A 337 -5.09 2.87 -20.51
CA MET A 337 -5.43 3.20 -19.12
C MET A 337 -6.92 3.48 -18.95
N ALA A 338 -7.51 4.25 -19.87
CA ALA A 338 -8.92 4.63 -19.83
C ALA A 338 -9.85 3.42 -20.05
N CYS A 339 -9.58 2.57 -21.05
CA CYS A 339 -10.35 1.33 -21.28
C CYS A 339 -10.31 0.37 -20.08
N GLY A 340 -9.22 0.39 -19.32
CA GLY A 340 -9.06 -0.41 -18.09
C GLY A 340 -9.72 0.17 -16.85
N SER A 341 -10.36 1.34 -16.92
CA SER A 341 -10.99 2.01 -15.79
C SER A 341 -12.27 1.32 -15.33
N ARG A 342 -12.60 1.47 -14.03
CA ARG A 342 -13.89 1.08 -13.46
C ARG A 342 -14.98 2.13 -13.67
N ASP A 343 -14.60 3.36 -13.97
CA ASP A 343 -15.53 4.44 -14.32
C ASP A 343 -16.04 4.24 -15.76
N ALA A 344 -17.37 4.11 -15.90
CA ALA A 344 -18.02 3.89 -17.18
C ALA A 344 -17.82 5.06 -18.16
N ALA A 345 -17.79 6.31 -17.69
CA ALA A 345 -17.60 7.49 -18.54
C ALA A 345 -16.18 7.50 -19.12
N LEU A 346 -15.19 7.29 -18.25
CA LEU A 346 -13.78 7.20 -18.65
C LEU A 346 -13.51 6.01 -19.56
N LYS A 347 -14.11 4.85 -19.27
CA LYS A 347 -14.01 3.67 -20.13
C LYS A 347 -14.56 3.94 -21.53
N ALA A 348 -15.74 4.55 -21.64
CA ALA A 348 -16.35 4.90 -22.92
C ALA A 348 -15.50 5.93 -23.70
N ALA A 349 -14.91 6.92 -23.01
CA ALA A 349 -13.98 7.86 -23.63
C ALA A 349 -12.70 7.15 -24.13
N GLY A 350 -12.17 6.20 -23.36
CA GLY A 350 -11.05 5.34 -23.75
C GLY A 350 -11.33 4.53 -25.01
N GLU A 351 -12.52 3.92 -25.11
CA GLU A 351 -12.94 3.16 -26.29
C GLU A 351 -13.10 4.06 -27.53
N ARG A 352 -13.64 5.27 -27.36
CA ARG A 352 -13.70 6.29 -28.44
C ARG A 352 -12.32 6.73 -28.92
N LEU A 353 -11.34 6.82 -28.04
CA LEU A 353 -9.96 7.11 -28.42
C LEU A 353 -9.34 5.91 -29.12
N ALA A 354 -9.50 4.70 -28.57
CA ALA A 354 -8.98 3.46 -29.13
C ALA A 354 -9.49 3.18 -30.55
N SER A 355 -10.76 3.50 -30.85
CA SER A 355 -11.33 3.31 -32.19
C SER A 355 -10.70 4.21 -33.26
N ARG A 356 -10.16 5.37 -32.86
CA ARG A 356 -9.49 6.31 -33.77
C ARG A 356 -8.07 5.90 -34.12
N LEU A 357 -7.31 5.37 -33.15
CA LEU A 357 -5.87 5.10 -33.31
C LEU A 357 -5.51 4.28 -34.57
N PRO A 358 -6.22 3.19 -34.90
CA PRO A 358 -5.94 2.39 -36.10
C PRO A 358 -6.18 3.11 -37.43
N THR A 359 -6.95 4.20 -37.41
CA THR A 359 -7.35 4.95 -38.60
C THR A 359 -6.53 6.23 -38.80
N MET A 360 -5.70 6.59 -37.83
CA MET A 360 -4.84 7.75 -37.92
C MET A 360 -3.76 7.55 -38.99
N PRO A 361 -3.46 8.58 -39.80
CA PRO A 361 -2.45 8.48 -40.85
C PRO A 361 -1.04 8.46 -40.26
N GLY A 362 -0.05 7.99 -41.04
CA GLY A 362 1.36 8.10 -40.69
C GLY A 362 1.95 6.90 -39.94
N ALA A 363 3.17 7.07 -39.43
CA ALA A 363 3.92 6.00 -38.78
C ALA A 363 3.24 5.58 -37.46
N GLN A 364 3.00 4.29 -37.33
CA GLN A 364 2.42 3.69 -36.13
C GLN A 364 3.51 3.43 -35.07
N PRO A 365 3.19 3.56 -33.77
CA PRO A 365 4.09 3.12 -32.72
C PRO A 365 4.43 1.63 -32.85
N ALA A 366 5.68 1.28 -32.59
CA ALA A 366 6.17 -0.09 -32.78
C ALA A 366 5.60 -1.11 -31.77
N ARG A 367 5.02 -0.66 -30.65
CA ARG A 367 4.52 -1.52 -29.57
C ARG A 367 3.32 -0.89 -28.83
N GLY A 368 2.57 -1.73 -28.11
CA GLY A 368 1.49 -1.35 -27.21
C GLY A 368 0.10 -1.67 -27.74
N TRP A 369 -0.01 -2.16 -28.97
CA TRP A 369 -1.28 -2.50 -29.62
C TRP A 369 -1.91 -3.75 -29.00
N LEU A 370 -1.10 -4.76 -28.66
CA LEU A 370 -1.59 -6.00 -28.04
C LEU A 370 -2.24 -5.72 -26.69
N ARG A 371 -1.57 -4.93 -25.83
CA ARG A 371 -2.10 -4.55 -24.51
C ARG A 371 -3.38 -3.74 -24.60
N LEU A 372 -3.50 -2.87 -25.60
CA LEU A 372 -4.72 -2.12 -25.83
C LEU A 372 -5.86 -3.06 -26.26
N ALA A 373 -5.58 -4.00 -27.17
CA ALA A 373 -6.56 -4.98 -27.63
C ALA A 373 -7.17 -5.78 -26.48
N GLU A 374 -6.36 -6.18 -25.49
CA GLU A 374 -6.82 -6.93 -24.31
C GLU A 374 -7.74 -6.13 -23.37
N ARG A 375 -7.81 -4.80 -23.53
CA ARG A 375 -8.63 -3.91 -22.67
C ARG A 375 -9.88 -3.38 -23.35
N VAL A 376 -9.96 -3.45 -24.68
CA VAL A 376 -11.10 -2.98 -25.44
C VAL A 376 -12.23 -4.02 -25.39
N ALA A 377 -13.45 -3.58 -25.09
CA ALA A 377 -14.61 -4.49 -25.05
C ALA A 377 -15.18 -4.82 -26.44
N ASP A 378 -15.03 -3.89 -27.40
CA ASP A 378 -15.47 -4.09 -28.78
C ASP A 378 -14.59 -5.13 -29.50
N LEU A 379 -15.14 -6.33 -29.72
CA LEU A 379 -14.41 -7.47 -30.31
C LEU A 379 -13.84 -7.18 -31.71
N PRO A 380 -14.56 -6.51 -32.63
CA PRO A 380 -14.00 -6.12 -33.92
C PRO A 380 -12.79 -5.18 -33.79
N LEU A 381 -12.85 -4.17 -32.92
CA LEU A 381 -11.72 -3.29 -32.67
C LEU A 381 -10.55 -4.04 -32.00
N ALA A 382 -10.82 -4.89 -31.01
CA ALA A 382 -9.79 -5.72 -30.37
C ALA A 382 -9.04 -6.59 -31.39
N ALA A 383 -9.77 -7.25 -32.30
CA ALA A 383 -9.18 -8.06 -33.38
C ALA A 383 -8.31 -7.21 -34.32
N LYS A 384 -8.79 -6.01 -34.70
CA LYS A 384 -8.02 -5.09 -35.54
C LYS A 384 -6.72 -4.65 -34.85
N LEU A 385 -6.75 -4.39 -33.55
CA LEU A 385 -5.57 -4.01 -32.76
C LEU A 385 -4.58 -5.18 -32.62
N GLN A 386 -5.07 -6.41 -32.49
CA GLN A 386 -4.23 -7.62 -32.49
C GLN A 386 -3.51 -7.82 -33.82
N GLU A 387 -4.20 -7.64 -34.96
CA GLU A 387 -3.56 -7.72 -36.29
C GLU A 387 -2.48 -6.65 -36.47
N ILE A 388 -2.70 -5.44 -35.93
CA ILE A 388 -1.66 -4.40 -35.92
C ILE A 388 -0.48 -4.83 -35.05
N ALA A 389 -0.73 -5.37 -33.85
CA ALA A 389 0.33 -5.87 -32.97
C ALA A 389 1.17 -6.97 -33.65
N LEU A 390 0.52 -7.86 -34.39
CA LEU A 390 1.16 -8.92 -35.15
C LEU A 390 2.00 -8.37 -36.30
N ALA A 391 1.49 -7.39 -37.05
CA ALA A 391 2.24 -6.72 -38.11
C ALA A 391 3.52 -6.04 -37.59
N HIS A 392 3.48 -5.50 -36.37
CA HIS A 392 4.64 -4.92 -35.68
C HIS A 392 5.49 -5.95 -34.92
N ARG A 393 5.14 -7.25 -34.98
CA ARG A 393 5.83 -8.34 -34.30
C ARG A 393 5.98 -8.10 -32.79
N GLU A 394 4.91 -7.66 -32.14
CA GLU A 394 4.89 -7.54 -30.69
C GLU A 394 5.03 -8.93 -30.04
N PRO A 395 5.83 -9.07 -28.96
CA PRO A 395 5.93 -10.33 -28.23
C PRO A 395 4.55 -10.82 -27.77
N GLY A 396 4.23 -12.08 -28.01
CA GLY A 396 2.94 -12.68 -27.64
C GLY A 396 1.79 -12.42 -28.62
N ALA A 397 1.98 -11.60 -29.65
CA ALA A 397 0.89 -11.25 -30.56
C ALA A 397 0.47 -12.42 -31.46
N ALA A 398 1.43 -13.22 -31.93
CA ALA A 398 1.18 -14.38 -32.77
C ALA A 398 0.40 -15.47 -32.04
N GLU A 399 0.81 -15.77 -30.80
CA GLU A 399 0.13 -16.70 -29.90
C GLU A 399 -1.28 -16.23 -29.58
N ARG A 400 -1.45 -14.93 -29.27
CA ARG A 400 -2.77 -14.38 -28.92
C ARG A 400 -3.75 -14.39 -30.08
N VAL A 401 -3.31 -14.07 -31.30
CA VAL A 401 -4.14 -14.17 -32.50
C VAL A 401 -4.51 -15.63 -32.77
N ALA A 402 -3.59 -16.57 -32.56
CA ALA A 402 -3.86 -17.99 -32.70
C ALA A 402 -4.89 -18.48 -31.66
N GLU A 403 -4.77 -18.09 -30.40
CA GLU A 403 -5.76 -18.38 -29.35
C GLU A 403 -7.17 -17.88 -29.73
N ASP A 404 -7.27 -16.65 -30.24
CA ASP A 404 -8.56 -16.07 -30.63
C ASP A 404 -9.20 -16.81 -31.82
N LEU A 405 -8.38 -17.19 -32.82
CA LEU A 405 -8.83 -17.99 -33.96
C LEU A 405 -9.29 -19.39 -33.53
N VAL A 406 -8.59 -20.04 -32.59
CA VAL A 406 -9.02 -21.33 -32.02
C VAL A 406 -10.35 -21.18 -31.29
N ARG A 407 -10.49 -20.14 -30.45
CA ARG A 407 -11.73 -19.86 -29.73
C ARG A 407 -12.92 -19.65 -30.67
N ARG A 408 -12.77 -18.81 -31.70
CA ARG A 408 -13.82 -18.57 -32.71
C ARG A 408 -14.13 -19.80 -33.56
N ALA A 409 -13.17 -20.71 -33.75
CA ALA A 409 -13.42 -21.97 -34.43
C ALA A 409 -14.27 -22.90 -33.55
N TRP A 410 -14.01 -22.95 -32.25
CA TRP A 410 -14.84 -23.69 -31.30
C TRP A 410 -16.25 -23.12 -31.17
N GLU A 411 -16.39 -21.79 -31.02
CA GLU A 411 -17.70 -21.12 -30.96
C GLU A 411 -18.52 -21.41 -32.23
N ALA A 412 -17.92 -21.31 -33.41
CA ALA A 412 -18.60 -21.61 -34.68
C ALA A 412 -18.95 -23.09 -34.87
N PHE A 413 -18.14 -24.00 -34.34
CA PHE A 413 -18.47 -25.42 -34.31
C PHE A 413 -19.66 -25.70 -33.40
N GLU A 414 -19.73 -25.07 -32.22
CA GLU A 414 -20.87 -25.17 -31.30
C GLU A 414 -22.16 -24.59 -31.90
N ASP A 415 -22.04 -23.50 -32.68
CA ASP A 415 -23.15 -22.85 -33.39
C ASP A 415 -23.58 -23.59 -34.67
N GLY A 416 -22.89 -24.68 -35.05
CA GLY A 416 -23.22 -25.51 -36.21
C GLY A 416 -22.88 -24.85 -37.56
N GLU A 417 -21.89 -23.95 -37.60
CA GLU A 417 -21.35 -23.44 -38.85
C GLU A 417 -20.64 -24.55 -39.66
N ASP A 418 -20.36 -24.27 -40.94
CA ASP A 418 -19.71 -25.20 -41.86
C ASP A 418 -18.32 -25.68 -41.34
N ASP A 419 -18.14 -27.00 -41.23
CA ASP A 419 -16.89 -27.65 -40.84
C ASP A 419 -15.68 -27.17 -41.66
N ALA A 420 -15.87 -26.80 -42.93
CA ALA A 420 -14.81 -26.27 -43.77
C ALA A 420 -14.27 -24.92 -43.24
N LEU A 421 -15.16 -24.07 -42.72
CA LEU A 421 -14.84 -22.75 -42.15
C LEU A 421 -14.13 -22.91 -40.79
N VAL A 422 -14.59 -23.83 -39.95
CA VAL A 422 -13.95 -24.20 -38.68
C VAL A 422 -12.53 -24.71 -38.92
N LEU A 423 -12.36 -25.66 -39.84
CA LEU A 423 -11.05 -26.22 -40.18
C LEU A 423 -10.11 -25.19 -40.79
N GLN A 424 -10.63 -24.24 -41.59
CA GLN A 424 -9.83 -23.14 -42.13
C GLN A 424 -9.28 -22.27 -41.00
N ARG A 425 -10.12 -21.86 -40.03
CA ARG A 425 -9.71 -21.05 -38.87
C ARG A 425 -8.66 -21.76 -38.02
N LEU A 426 -8.81 -23.07 -37.75
CA LEU A 426 -7.83 -23.85 -36.99
C LEU A 426 -6.49 -24.00 -37.72
N ARG A 427 -6.50 -24.17 -39.05
CA ARG A 427 -5.27 -24.21 -39.86
C ARG A 427 -4.54 -22.88 -39.83
N GLU A 428 -5.30 -21.78 -39.90
CA GLU A 428 -4.73 -20.44 -39.83
C GLU A 428 -4.15 -20.14 -38.44
N ALA A 429 -4.84 -20.53 -37.37
CA ALA A 429 -4.31 -20.42 -36.00
C ALA A 429 -2.97 -21.16 -35.84
N LYS A 430 -2.89 -22.41 -36.33
CA LYS A 430 -1.65 -23.20 -36.29
C LYS A 430 -0.51 -22.52 -37.05
N LYS A 431 -0.82 -21.92 -38.20
CA LYS A 431 0.17 -21.18 -39.00
C LYS A 431 0.70 -19.98 -38.22
N ARG A 432 -0.19 -19.15 -37.64
CA ARG A 432 0.19 -17.95 -36.90
C ARG A 432 1.02 -18.29 -35.64
N ALA A 433 0.69 -19.35 -34.91
CA ALA A 433 1.46 -19.78 -33.74
C ALA A 433 2.87 -20.33 -34.07
N SER A 434 3.17 -20.56 -35.36
CA SER A 434 4.46 -21.08 -35.83
C SER A 434 5.36 -20.01 -36.48
N GLU A 435 4.86 -18.77 -36.59
CA GLU A 435 5.57 -17.58 -37.10
C GLU A 435 6.12 -16.75 -35.92
#